data_AF-A0A7Y4XND9-F1
#
_entry.id   AF-A0A7Y4XND9-F1
#
_cell.length_a   1.000
_cell.length_b   1.000
_cell.length_c   1.000
_cell.angle_alpha   90.00
_cell.angle_beta   90.00
_cell.angle_gamma   90.00
#
_symmetry.space_group_name_H-M   'P 1'
#
loop_
_entity.id
_entity.type
_entity.pdbx_description
1 polymer ?
#
loop_
_entity_poly.entity_id
_entity_poly.type
_entity_poly.pdbx_seq_one_letter_code
_entity_poly.pdbx_strand_id
1 'polypeptide(L)'
;MRPRPGEFGEPDKEWWASKLNPSDTSIAAVILFDYGKCMPESYGTKFIHKRRIKIYNKSALNKWANLSFILPGVRLADFECVVYNLENGQIIETEVDKGDLLKDDYTKNVKFSALAIPNVKEGSIFEYSYTLKTTSFEVPKWSFQHSIPVIWSEYEVNFWATNSGVFVLINGEYKIDLIESKNKRTRKYVLTDVPAFVSEPSMPSERYYKSSIEFRPDRFSRGITEHYSKDDLLKYGLIRDSVKMDTKIFADVKFRLKEDGEINGVIEIRKSGYEALQARKSLKKFSEEEFLKDQFYQKNWTVVKQELLNHLDSSKDLILKYELIIQDHVQKTDDFIYLNPYLVLQEESNPFKSETRIYPLDMGSRMARTVVTSIEIPEGYKIDELPKSMVIALPNKHATFYTQASIVGNSVYLTCTMKINKIIFNANEYPALREFFERIVAKKSELLVFKKK
;
A
#
# COMPACT_ATOMS: atom_id res chain seq x y z
N MET A 1 8.82 -1.82 32.29
CA MET A 1 7.48 -1.48 31.78
C MET A 1 7.14 -0.09 32.27
N ARG A 2 6.57 0.76 31.40
CA ARG A 2 5.92 2.01 31.87
C ARG A 2 4.82 1.65 32.88
N PRO A 3 4.49 2.53 33.84
CA PRO A 3 3.29 2.31 34.66
C PRO A 3 2.05 2.35 33.76
N ARG A 4 1.04 1.53 34.09
CA ARG A 4 -0.26 1.58 33.42
C ARG A 4 -0.85 2.98 33.61
N PRO A 5 -1.31 3.67 32.55
CA PRO A 5 -1.97 4.96 32.68
C PRO A 5 -3.14 4.93 33.67
N GLY A 6 -3.37 6.05 34.37
CA GLY A 6 -4.44 6.23 35.36
C GLY A 6 -5.85 6.04 34.79
N GLU A 7 -6.84 5.91 35.68
CA GLU A 7 -8.22 5.60 35.29
C GLU A 7 -8.88 6.72 34.46
N PHE A 8 -10.05 6.43 33.89
CA PHE A 8 -10.80 7.40 33.10
C PHE A 8 -11.27 8.54 34.00
N GLY A 9 -11.11 9.79 33.56
CA GLY A 9 -11.54 10.96 34.33
C GLY A 9 -10.55 11.42 35.40
N GLU A 10 -9.35 10.83 35.49
CA GLU A 10 -8.31 11.25 36.43
C GLU A 10 -7.15 11.95 35.67
N PRO A 11 -7.24 13.27 35.43
CA PRO A 11 -6.23 13.97 34.64
C PRO A 11 -4.88 14.06 35.35
N ASP A 12 -3.83 13.69 34.63
CA ASP A 12 -2.45 13.80 35.10
C ASP A 12 -1.66 14.78 34.24
N LYS A 13 -0.95 15.71 34.90
CA LYS A 13 -0.06 16.66 34.23
C LYS A 13 1.05 15.96 33.44
N GLU A 14 1.42 14.74 33.81
CA GLU A 14 2.38 13.92 33.06
C GLU A 14 1.93 13.63 31.62
N TRP A 15 0.63 13.67 31.31
CA TRP A 15 0.13 13.50 29.94
C TRP A 15 0.62 14.61 28.99
N TRP A 16 0.87 15.81 29.52
CA TRP A 16 1.48 16.89 28.74
C TRP A 16 2.99 16.77 28.66
N ALA A 17 3.62 16.16 29.67
CA ALA A 17 5.07 15.93 29.75
C ALA A 17 5.56 14.73 28.93
N SER A 18 4.67 13.83 28.48
CA SER A 18 5.01 12.69 27.62
C SER A 18 5.62 13.16 26.30
N LYS A 19 6.95 13.37 26.28
CA LYS A 19 7.69 13.66 25.07
C LYS A 19 7.80 12.36 24.27
N LEU A 20 7.26 12.39 23.06
CA LEU A 20 7.63 11.43 22.03
C LEU A 20 9.12 11.56 21.73
N ASN A 21 9.74 10.49 21.24
CA ASN A 21 11.15 10.55 20.85
C ASN A 21 11.40 11.73 19.89
N PRO A 22 12.51 12.46 20.01
CA PRO A 22 12.76 13.68 19.22
C PRO A 22 12.89 13.48 17.70
N SER A 23 12.88 12.25 17.19
CA SER A 23 12.85 11.92 15.75
C SER A 23 11.46 12.00 15.11
N ASP A 24 10.42 12.30 15.89
CA ASP A 24 9.00 12.14 15.53
C ASP A 24 8.27 13.50 15.33
N THR A 25 8.98 14.51 14.82
CA THR A 25 8.45 15.87 14.57
C THR A 25 7.27 15.91 13.59
N SER A 26 6.93 14.78 12.95
CA SER A 26 5.79 14.59 12.05
C SER A 26 4.53 14.02 12.72
N ILE A 27 4.57 13.72 14.03
CA ILE A 27 3.42 13.11 14.72
C ILE A 27 2.30 14.14 14.92
N ALA A 28 1.17 13.91 14.27
CA ALA A 28 -0.03 14.72 14.43
C ALA A 28 -0.84 14.40 15.70
N ALA A 29 -0.70 13.20 16.27
CA ALA A 29 -1.37 12.75 17.51
C ALA A 29 -0.71 11.50 18.11
N VAL A 30 -0.97 11.19 19.38
CA VAL A 30 -0.53 9.95 20.04
C VAL A 30 -1.66 9.36 20.87
N ILE A 31 -1.80 8.02 20.85
CA ILE A 31 -2.68 7.30 21.78
C ILE A 31 -1.90 7.06 23.06
N LEU A 32 -2.30 7.71 24.14
CA LEU A 32 -1.68 7.57 25.45
C LEU A 32 -2.13 6.27 26.13
N PHE A 33 -3.40 5.91 25.95
CA PHE A 33 -3.99 4.71 26.52
C PHE A 33 -5.10 4.19 25.62
N ASP A 34 -5.07 2.90 25.34
CA ASP A 34 -6.08 2.18 24.57
C ASP A 34 -6.48 0.91 25.33
N TYR A 35 -7.72 0.83 25.79
CA TYR A 35 -8.18 -0.28 26.62
C TYR A 35 -9.48 -0.86 26.09
N GLY A 36 -9.45 -2.16 25.80
CA GLY A 36 -10.63 -2.95 25.48
C GLY A 36 -10.92 -3.99 26.56
N LYS A 37 -12.20 -4.20 26.86
CA LYS A 37 -12.66 -5.29 27.72
C LYS A 37 -13.87 -5.98 27.08
N CYS A 38 -13.73 -7.24 26.71
CA CYS A 38 -14.83 -8.06 26.22
C CYS A 38 -15.27 -9.04 27.31
N MET A 39 -16.56 -9.05 27.63
CA MET A 39 -17.16 -9.92 28.63
C MET A 39 -18.41 -10.61 28.06
N PRO A 40 -18.66 -11.88 28.40
CA PRO A 40 -19.91 -12.54 28.06
C PRO A 40 -21.07 -11.95 28.86
N GLU A 41 -22.24 -11.81 28.23
CA GLU A 41 -23.53 -11.62 28.90
C GLU A 41 -24.44 -12.82 28.61
N SER A 42 -25.61 -12.88 29.26
CA SER A 42 -26.59 -13.97 29.08
C SER A 42 -26.99 -14.17 27.62
N TYR A 43 -27.01 -13.10 26.82
CA TYR A 43 -27.40 -13.11 25.42
C TYR A 43 -26.41 -12.31 24.58
N GLY A 44 -25.17 -12.80 24.48
CA GLY A 44 -24.11 -12.26 23.64
C GLY A 44 -22.93 -11.67 24.42
N THR A 45 -22.41 -10.51 24.02
CA THR A 45 -21.21 -9.89 24.62
C THR A 45 -21.41 -8.43 24.98
N LYS A 46 -20.75 -8.02 26.06
CA LYS A 46 -20.51 -6.62 26.44
C LYS A 46 -19.06 -6.27 26.14
N PHE A 47 -18.86 -5.24 25.33
CA PHE A 47 -17.55 -4.72 25.00
C PHE A 47 -17.41 -3.29 25.49
N ILE A 48 -16.41 -3.03 26.34
CA ILE A 48 -16.05 -1.70 26.84
C ILE A 48 -14.78 -1.28 26.13
N HIS A 49 -14.75 -0.06 25.59
CA HIS A 49 -13.55 0.52 24.99
C HIS A 49 -13.32 1.90 25.59
N LYS A 50 -12.12 2.11 26.14
CA LYS A 50 -11.65 3.40 26.63
C LYS A 50 -10.42 3.80 25.83
N ARG A 51 -10.36 5.06 25.39
CA ARG A 51 -9.20 5.57 24.68
C ARG A 51 -8.90 7.00 25.05
N ARG A 52 -7.62 7.28 25.27
CA ARG A 52 -7.07 8.61 25.53
C ARG A 52 -6.09 8.99 24.42
N ILE A 53 -6.36 10.10 23.76
CA ILE A 53 -5.57 10.59 22.62
C ILE A 53 -5.13 12.01 22.88
N LYS A 54 -3.85 12.30 22.66
CA LYS A 54 -3.31 13.66 22.64
C LYS A 54 -3.09 14.11 21.20
N ILE A 55 -3.64 15.26 20.86
CA ILE A 55 -3.53 15.85 19.52
C ILE A 55 -2.43 16.91 19.52
N TYR A 56 -1.56 16.88 18.52
CA TYR A 56 -0.51 17.89 18.32
C TYR A 56 -0.82 18.83 17.16
N ASN A 57 -1.56 18.37 16.15
CA ASN A 57 -1.87 19.14 14.93
C ASN A 57 -3.34 18.97 14.54
N LYS A 58 -3.96 20.04 14.01
CA LYS A 58 -5.31 20.05 13.43
C LYS A 58 -5.57 18.93 12.40
N SER A 59 -4.56 18.48 11.64
CA SER A 59 -4.70 17.40 10.65
C SER A 59 -5.14 16.06 11.26
N ALA A 60 -4.83 15.79 12.53
CA ALA A 60 -5.26 14.58 13.22
C ALA A 60 -6.72 14.62 13.68
N LEU A 61 -7.31 15.81 13.83
CA LEU A 61 -8.70 15.98 14.29
C LEU A 61 -9.67 15.24 13.36
N ASN A 62 -9.57 15.49 12.06
CA ASN A 62 -10.48 14.90 11.07
C ASN A 62 -10.37 13.36 10.96
N LYS A 63 -9.27 12.75 11.42
CA LYS A 63 -9.05 11.31 11.30
C LYS A 63 -9.28 10.57 12.62
N TRP A 64 -8.89 11.16 13.74
CA TRP A 64 -8.88 10.50 15.05
C TRP A 64 -9.96 11.01 16.00
N ALA A 65 -10.53 12.19 15.75
CA ALA A 65 -11.68 12.67 16.51
C ALA A 65 -13.02 12.14 15.98
N ASN A 66 -13.03 11.44 14.84
CA ASN A 66 -14.22 10.85 14.23
C ASN A 66 -14.34 9.36 14.59
N LEU A 67 -15.30 9.01 15.45
CA LEU A 67 -15.63 7.61 15.76
C LEU A 67 -16.74 7.10 14.83
N SER A 68 -16.53 5.93 14.23
CA SER A 68 -17.53 5.27 13.37
C SER A 68 -17.68 3.80 13.75
N PHE A 69 -18.92 3.33 13.90
CA PHE A 69 -19.24 1.94 14.20
C PHE A 69 -20.17 1.39 13.11
N ILE A 70 -19.82 0.24 12.53
CA ILE A 70 -20.65 -0.45 11.53
C ILE A 70 -20.91 -1.86 12.06
N LEU A 71 -22.03 -2.08 12.74
CA LEU A 71 -22.37 -3.41 13.25
C LEU A 71 -23.89 -3.63 13.25
N PRO A 72 -24.44 -4.51 12.40
CA PRO A 72 -25.83 -4.94 12.52
C PRO A 72 -26.03 -5.73 13.83
N GLY A 73 -27.08 -5.41 14.60
CA GLY A 73 -27.40 -6.12 15.84
C GLY A 73 -26.61 -5.71 17.08
N VAL A 74 -25.96 -4.54 17.06
CA VAL A 74 -25.19 -4.00 18.19
C VAL A 74 -25.86 -2.75 18.75
N ARG A 75 -25.98 -2.68 20.08
CA ARG A 75 -26.56 -1.56 20.82
C ARG A 75 -25.45 -0.80 21.56
N LEU A 76 -25.36 0.51 21.34
CA LEU A 76 -24.58 1.41 22.19
C LEU A 76 -25.31 1.58 23.53
N ALA A 77 -24.76 1.00 24.59
CA ALA A 77 -25.34 1.06 25.93
C ALA A 77 -24.91 2.33 26.67
N ASP A 78 -23.66 2.75 26.48
CA ASP A 78 -23.05 3.84 27.22
C ASP A 78 -22.00 4.55 26.37
N PHE A 79 -21.85 5.86 26.58
CA PHE A 79 -20.86 6.71 25.90
C PHE A 79 -20.54 7.93 26.76
N GLU A 80 -19.26 8.13 27.04
CA GLU A 80 -18.72 9.28 27.76
C GLU A 80 -17.54 9.84 26.96
N CYS A 81 -17.42 11.16 26.89
CA CYS A 81 -16.28 11.81 26.28
C CYS A 81 -15.94 13.11 27.00
N VAL A 82 -14.67 13.31 27.28
CA VAL A 82 -14.14 14.50 27.95
C VAL A 82 -12.94 15.03 27.16
N VAL A 83 -12.91 16.34 26.97
CA VAL A 83 -11.77 17.05 26.39
C VAL A 83 -11.04 17.80 27.50
N TYR A 84 -9.73 17.64 27.56
CA TYR A 84 -8.83 18.31 28.47
C TYR A 84 -7.95 19.29 27.70
N ASN A 85 -8.00 20.56 28.11
CA ASN A 85 -7.19 21.64 27.60
C ASN A 85 -6.26 22.15 28.70
N LEU A 86 -5.01 22.48 28.36
CA LEU A 86 -4.10 23.11 29.30
C LEU A 86 -4.08 24.62 29.05
N GLU A 87 -4.71 25.40 29.93
CA GLU A 87 -4.75 26.86 29.85
C GLU A 87 -4.11 27.46 31.10
N ASN A 88 -3.06 28.28 30.93
CA ASN A 88 -2.29 28.90 32.03
C ASN A 88 -1.79 27.90 33.11
N GLY A 89 -1.49 26.66 32.72
CA GLY A 89 -1.01 25.61 33.63
C GLY A 89 -2.10 24.91 34.45
N GLN A 90 -3.37 25.24 34.22
CA GLN A 90 -4.54 24.55 34.76
C GLN A 90 -5.19 23.69 33.68
N ILE A 91 -5.71 22.53 34.10
CA ILE A 91 -6.42 21.60 33.23
C ILE A 91 -7.88 22.02 33.23
N ILE A 92 -8.39 22.39 32.06
CA ILE A 92 -9.79 22.72 31.82
C ILE A 92 -10.45 21.52 31.16
N GLU A 93 -11.46 20.99 31.82
CA GLU A 93 -12.27 19.86 31.36
C GLU A 93 -13.51 20.36 30.64
N THR A 94 -13.87 19.69 29.55
CA THR A 94 -15.10 19.94 28.82
C THR A 94 -15.73 18.58 28.52
N GLU A 95 -16.78 18.25 29.26
CA GLU A 95 -17.62 17.10 28.96
C GLU A 95 -18.35 17.32 27.65
N VAL A 96 -18.47 16.26 26.86
CA VAL A 96 -19.16 16.29 25.57
C VAL A 96 -20.48 15.54 25.70
N ASP A 97 -21.58 16.26 25.53
CA ASP A 97 -22.91 15.66 25.59
C ASP A 97 -23.10 14.67 24.42
N LYS A 98 -23.65 13.50 24.74
CA LYS A 98 -24.01 12.46 23.77
C LYS A 98 -24.98 12.97 22.69
N GLY A 99 -25.87 13.91 23.03
CA GLY A 99 -26.84 14.52 22.12
C GLY A 99 -26.21 15.38 21.02
N ASP A 100 -25.08 16.03 21.31
CA ASP A 100 -24.36 16.88 20.34
C ASP A 100 -23.61 16.06 19.27
N LEU A 101 -23.52 14.74 19.48
CA LEU A 101 -22.65 13.83 18.73
C LEU A 101 -23.41 12.84 17.84
N LEU A 102 -24.73 12.71 18.04
CA LEU A 102 -25.58 11.77 17.31
C LEU A 102 -26.45 12.53 16.30
N LYS A 103 -26.06 12.52 15.02
CA LYS A 103 -26.99 12.83 13.93
C LYS A 103 -27.70 11.53 13.54
N ASP A 104 -28.99 11.47 13.85
CA ASP A 104 -29.90 10.39 13.45
C ASP A 104 -29.94 10.26 11.93
N ASP A 105 -29.75 9.04 11.41
CA ASP A 105 -30.34 8.67 10.13
C ASP A 105 -31.05 7.32 10.23
N TYR A 106 -32.34 7.35 9.94
CA TYR A 106 -33.31 6.28 10.14
C TYR A 106 -33.21 5.25 9.00
N THR A 107 -32.40 4.20 9.15
CA THR A 107 -32.64 2.93 8.45
C THR A 107 -32.27 1.74 9.33
N LYS A 108 -33.05 0.65 9.22
CA LYS A 108 -33.00 -0.59 10.04
C LYS A 108 -31.66 -1.38 10.03
N ASN A 109 -30.56 -0.80 9.57
CA ASN A 109 -29.21 -1.36 9.64
C ASN A 109 -28.27 -0.21 10.04
N VAL A 110 -28.12 -0.01 11.34
CA VAL A 110 -27.57 1.20 11.92
C VAL A 110 -26.14 1.48 11.43
N LYS A 111 -25.99 2.49 10.58
CA LYS A 111 -24.74 3.17 10.25
C LYS A 111 -24.71 4.46 11.07
N PHE A 112 -23.80 4.59 12.03
CA PHE A 112 -23.69 5.83 12.82
C PHE A 112 -22.69 6.82 12.22
N SER A 113 -23.06 8.10 12.33
CA SER A 113 -22.35 9.29 11.86
C SER A 113 -21.05 9.55 12.63
N ALA A 114 -20.08 10.16 11.94
CA ALA A 114 -18.83 10.62 12.53
C ALA A 114 -19.08 11.60 13.69
N LEU A 115 -18.47 11.32 14.83
CA LEU A 115 -18.51 12.15 16.04
C LEU A 115 -17.56 13.33 15.87
N ALA A 116 -18.02 14.59 15.90
CA ALA A 116 -17.13 15.74 15.89
C ALA A 116 -16.93 16.23 17.33
N ILE A 117 -15.80 15.90 17.96
CA ILE A 117 -15.51 16.33 19.33
C ILE A 117 -15.31 17.86 19.35
N PRO A 118 -16.15 18.63 20.08
CA PRO A 118 -16.03 20.08 20.16
C PRO A 118 -14.80 20.50 20.98
N ASN A 119 -14.35 21.74 20.80
CA ASN A 119 -13.31 22.38 21.62
C ASN A 119 -11.95 21.67 21.66
N VAL A 120 -11.64 20.81 20.68
CA VAL A 120 -10.31 20.22 20.52
C VAL A 120 -9.38 21.22 19.80
N LYS A 121 -8.30 21.59 20.49
CA LYS A 121 -7.22 22.49 20.04
C LYS A 121 -5.92 21.68 19.88
N GLU A 122 -4.87 22.32 19.35
CA GLU A 122 -3.54 21.71 19.38
C GLU A 122 -3.03 21.61 20.82
N GLY A 123 -2.52 20.44 21.19
CA GLY A 123 -2.12 20.13 22.57
C GLY A 123 -3.26 19.61 23.45
N SER A 124 -4.50 19.58 22.96
CA SER A 124 -5.63 18.99 23.69
C SER A 124 -5.48 17.48 23.82
N ILE A 125 -6.03 16.97 24.90
CA ILE A 125 -6.20 15.55 25.12
C ILE A 125 -7.69 15.29 25.16
N PHE A 126 -8.17 14.28 24.46
CA PHE A 126 -9.53 13.82 24.66
C PHE A 126 -9.52 12.36 25.07
N GLU A 127 -10.46 12.04 25.93
CA GLU A 127 -10.70 10.70 26.41
C GLU A 127 -12.14 10.33 26.11
N TYR A 128 -12.37 9.13 25.60
CA TYR A 128 -13.70 8.62 25.40
C TYR A 128 -13.81 7.19 25.90
N SER A 129 -15.00 6.84 26.35
CA SER A 129 -15.38 5.52 26.82
C SER A 129 -16.71 5.15 26.17
N TYR A 130 -16.83 3.93 25.65
CA TYR A 130 -18.11 3.44 25.16
C TYR A 130 -18.33 1.98 25.51
N THR A 131 -19.60 1.63 25.67
CA THR A 131 -20.04 0.26 25.91
C THR A 131 -20.95 -0.20 24.78
N LEU A 132 -20.54 -1.27 24.09
CA LEU A 132 -21.37 -1.96 23.11
C LEU A 132 -21.92 -3.25 23.71
N LYS A 133 -23.19 -3.54 23.43
CA LYS A 133 -23.83 -4.82 23.71
C LYS A 133 -24.25 -5.47 22.41
N THR A 134 -23.94 -6.75 22.25
CA THR A 134 -24.27 -7.53 21.05
C THR A 134 -25.07 -8.76 21.44
N THR A 135 -25.86 -9.30 20.51
CA THR A 135 -26.52 -10.60 20.66
C THR A 135 -25.65 -11.78 20.20
N SER A 136 -24.45 -11.50 19.68
CA SER A 136 -23.47 -12.49 19.22
C SER A 136 -22.46 -12.80 20.33
N PHE A 137 -21.90 -14.01 20.32
CA PHE A 137 -20.77 -14.38 21.20
C PHE A 137 -19.40 -14.12 20.55
N GLU A 138 -19.37 -13.42 19.41
CA GLU A 138 -18.13 -13.03 18.75
C GLU A 138 -17.32 -12.07 19.63
N VAL A 139 -16.04 -12.38 19.80
CA VAL A 139 -15.09 -11.53 20.49
C VAL A 139 -14.51 -10.55 19.47
N PRO A 140 -14.65 -9.23 19.67
CA PRO A 140 -14.14 -8.24 18.73
C PRO A 140 -12.64 -8.39 18.48
N LYS A 141 -12.22 -8.21 17.22
CA LYS A 141 -10.80 -8.00 16.87
C LYS A 141 -10.28 -6.76 17.60
N TRP A 142 -9.04 -6.84 18.09
CA TRP A 142 -8.35 -5.69 18.68
C TRP A 142 -7.09 -5.35 17.89
N SER A 143 -6.81 -4.06 17.69
CA SER A 143 -5.59 -3.58 17.04
C SER A 143 -4.76 -2.84 18.07
N PHE A 144 -3.52 -3.29 18.31
CA PHE A 144 -2.58 -2.62 19.21
C PHE A 144 -1.79 -1.52 18.51
N GLN A 145 -1.72 -1.57 17.18
CA GLN A 145 -0.98 -0.63 16.37
C GLN A 145 -1.90 0.14 15.41
N HIS A 146 -1.64 1.42 15.26
CA HIS A 146 -2.47 2.39 14.56
C HIS A 146 -1.63 3.29 13.66
N SER A 147 -2.24 4.19 12.87
CA SER A 147 -1.46 5.15 12.05
C SER A 147 -0.83 6.29 12.86
N ILE A 148 -0.98 6.25 14.19
CA ILE A 148 -0.33 7.10 15.18
C ILE A 148 0.24 6.17 16.26
N PRO A 149 1.31 6.57 16.97
CA PRO A 149 1.90 5.70 17.97
C PRO A 149 0.98 5.51 19.17
N VAL A 150 1.21 4.40 19.87
CA VAL A 150 0.44 3.97 21.04
C VAL A 150 1.40 3.71 22.19
N ILE A 151 1.26 4.48 23.26
CA ILE A 151 2.10 4.32 24.46
C ILE A 151 1.70 3.06 25.22
N TRP A 152 0.40 2.83 25.36
CA TRP A 152 -0.14 1.66 26.07
C TRP A 152 -1.42 1.17 25.39
N SER A 153 -1.44 -0.11 24.99
CA SER A 153 -2.62 -0.80 24.49
C SER A 153 -2.85 -2.08 25.26
N GLU A 154 -4.08 -2.28 25.72
CA GLU A 154 -4.48 -3.37 26.59
C GLU A 154 -5.81 -3.95 26.12
N TYR A 155 -5.87 -5.27 25.94
CA TYR A 155 -7.11 -5.97 25.63
C TYR A 155 -7.37 -7.11 26.60
N GLU A 156 -8.45 -6.99 27.35
CA GLU A 156 -8.92 -8.00 28.29
C GLU A 156 -10.12 -8.75 27.71
N VAL A 157 -10.00 -10.07 27.62
CA VAL A 157 -11.07 -10.96 27.14
C VAL A 157 -11.42 -11.94 28.24
N ASN A 158 -12.70 -11.95 28.62
CA ASN A 158 -13.28 -12.97 29.47
C ASN A 158 -14.05 -13.96 28.58
N PHE A 159 -13.67 -15.22 28.59
CA PHE A 159 -14.35 -16.25 27.82
C PHE A 159 -15.54 -16.82 28.60
N TRP A 160 -16.63 -17.18 27.91
CA TRP A 160 -17.77 -17.85 28.54
C TRP A 160 -17.34 -19.18 29.17
N ALA A 161 -16.58 -19.99 28.42
CA ALA A 161 -16.03 -21.26 28.86
C ALA A 161 -14.65 -21.48 28.23
N THR A 162 -13.73 -22.09 28.98
CA THR A 162 -12.38 -22.42 28.52
C THR A 162 -12.30 -23.74 27.75
N ASN A 163 -13.39 -24.51 27.69
CA ASN A 163 -13.43 -25.78 26.95
C ASN A 163 -13.92 -25.60 25.50
N SER A 164 -14.51 -24.44 25.18
CA SER A 164 -14.87 -24.08 23.81
C SER A 164 -13.60 -23.81 23.01
N GLY A 165 -13.51 -24.39 21.81
CA GLY A 165 -12.38 -24.13 20.92
C GLY A 165 -12.37 -22.69 20.44
N VAL A 166 -11.26 -21.99 20.68
CA VAL A 166 -11.02 -20.63 20.18
C VAL A 166 -9.66 -20.60 19.52
N PHE A 167 -9.63 -20.20 18.26
CA PHE A 167 -8.40 -19.94 17.52
C PHE A 167 -8.08 -18.45 17.61
N VAL A 168 -6.91 -18.12 18.15
CA VAL A 168 -6.44 -16.76 18.34
C VAL A 168 -5.33 -16.50 17.34
N LEU A 169 -5.61 -15.63 16.37
CA LEU A 169 -4.64 -15.17 15.39
C LEU A 169 -3.98 -13.88 15.89
N ILE A 170 -2.70 -13.95 16.20
CA ILE A 170 -1.86 -12.82 16.60
C ILE A 170 -1.05 -12.37 15.40
N ASN A 171 -1.27 -11.13 14.96
CA ASN A 171 -0.58 -10.53 13.82
C ASN A 171 0.43 -9.49 14.28
N GLY A 172 1.42 -9.22 13.42
CA GLY A 172 2.48 -8.25 13.63
C GLY A 172 3.75 -8.84 14.21
N GLU A 173 4.79 -8.02 14.28
CA GLU A 173 6.15 -8.45 14.65
C GLU A 173 6.42 -8.33 16.16
N TYR A 174 5.68 -7.45 16.83
CA TYR A 174 5.88 -7.16 18.25
C TYR A 174 5.37 -8.30 19.14
N LYS A 175 6.14 -8.60 20.19
CA LYS A 175 5.73 -9.56 21.21
C LYS A 175 4.65 -8.93 22.09
N ILE A 176 3.47 -9.54 22.12
CA ILE A 176 2.38 -9.15 23.01
C ILE A 176 2.56 -9.89 24.34
N ASP A 177 2.52 -9.16 25.44
CA ASP A 177 2.57 -9.75 26.78
C ASP A 177 1.19 -10.28 27.17
N LEU A 178 1.15 -11.53 27.62
CA LEU A 178 -0.06 -12.23 28.02
C LEU A 178 -0.07 -12.46 29.53
N ILE A 179 -1.13 -11.99 30.19
CA ILE A 179 -1.43 -12.21 31.59
C ILE A 179 -2.74 -12.99 31.68
N GLU A 180 -2.72 -14.17 32.31
CA GLU A 180 -3.90 -15.04 32.41
C GLU A 180 -4.32 -15.24 33.88
N SER A 181 -5.62 -15.35 34.11
CA SER A 181 -6.15 -15.83 35.39
C SER A 181 -5.83 -17.32 35.61
N LYS A 182 -5.79 -17.78 36.87
CA LYS A 182 -5.53 -19.21 37.20
C LYS A 182 -6.48 -20.17 36.48
N ASN A 183 -7.73 -19.78 36.28
CA ASN A 183 -8.75 -20.57 35.57
C ASN A 183 -8.74 -20.35 34.05
N LYS A 184 -7.78 -19.57 33.50
CA LYS A 184 -7.61 -19.22 32.08
C LYS A 184 -8.80 -18.55 31.39
N ARG A 185 -9.84 -18.21 32.17
CA ARG A 185 -11.06 -17.61 31.66
C ARG A 185 -10.85 -16.15 31.26
N THR A 186 -9.99 -15.45 32.00
CA THR A 186 -9.61 -14.07 31.70
C THR A 186 -8.20 -14.06 31.13
N ARG A 187 -8.06 -13.48 29.94
CA ARG A 187 -6.79 -13.22 29.29
C ARG A 187 -6.62 -11.74 29.04
N LYS A 188 -5.48 -11.19 29.42
CA LYS A 188 -5.12 -9.79 29.22
C LYS A 188 -3.88 -9.72 28.35
N TYR A 189 -4.03 -9.09 27.20
CA TYR A 189 -3.01 -8.86 26.21
C TYR A 189 -2.52 -7.42 26.32
N VAL A 190 -1.22 -7.20 26.48
CA VAL A 190 -0.64 -5.87 26.67
C VAL A 190 0.47 -5.65 25.66
N LEU A 191 0.45 -4.47 25.04
CA LEU A 191 1.53 -3.99 24.19
C LEU A 191 1.78 -2.51 24.46
N THR A 192 3.05 -2.16 24.68
CA THR A 192 3.48 -0.81 25.05
C THR A 192 4.50 -0.27 24.08
N ASP A 193 4.61 1.05 23.97
CA ASP A 193 5.60 1.72 23.12
C ASP A 193 5.51 1.27 21.64
N VAL A 194 4.28 1.17 21.14
CA VAL A 194 3.99 0.73 19.77
C VAL A 194 4.15 1.90 18.82
N PRO A 195 5.08 1.85 17.84
CA PRO A 195 5.24 2.95 16.90
C PRO A 195 4.07 3.02 15.92
N ALA A 196 3.91 4.18 15.29
CA ALA A 196 2.93 4.36 14.23
C ALA A 196 3.17 3.37 13.08
N PHE A 197 2.10 2.76 12.59
CA PHE A 197 2.11 1.98 11.37
C PHE A 197 1.98 2.92 10.17
N VAL A 198 3.06 3.04 9.40
CA VAL A 198 3.10 3.80 8.15
C VAL A 198 3.09 2.82 6.98
N SER A 199 2.00 2.83 6.22
CA SER A 199 1.89 1.99 5.01
C SER A 199 2.85 2.47 3.95
N GLU A 200 3.64 1.56 3.37
CA GLU A 200 4.57 1.86 2.29
C GLU A 200 4.01 1.37 0.95
N PRO A 201 4.16 2.13 -0.16
CA PRO A 201 3.71 1.70 -1.47
C PRO A 201 4.24 0.31 -1.84
N SER A 202 3.37 -0.54 -2.37
CA SER A 202 3.70 -1.91 -2.76
C SER A 202 4.24 -2.78 -1.62
N MET A 203 3.93 -2.51 -0.35
CA MET A 203 4.19 -3.48 0.71
C MET A 203 3.20 -4.66 0.64
N PRO A 204 3.55 -5.85 1.14
CA PRO A 204 2.57 -6.93 1.32
C PRO A 204 1.45 -6.50 2.28
N SER A 205 0.33 -7.21 2.26
CA SER A 205 -0.87 -6.83 3.01
C SER A 205 -0.58 -6.43 4.47
N GLU A 206 -1.01 -5.23 4.84
CA GLU A 206 -0.79 -4.63 6.18
C GLU A 206 -1.22 -5.55 7.32
N ARG A 207 -2.20 -6.44 7.08
CA ARG A 207 -2.72 -7.39 8.08
C ARG A 207 -1.63 -8.25 8.73
N TYR A 208 -0.54 -8.51 8.01
CA TYR A 208 0.55 -9.36 8.48
C TYR A 208 1.52 -8.62 9.40
N TYR A 209 1.63 -7.30 9.26
CA TYR A 209 2.62 -6.47 9.96
C TYR A 209 2.00 -5.62 11.06
N LYS A 210 0.74 -5.25 10.91
CA LYS A 210 0.02 -4.41 11.88
C LYS A 210 -0.38 -5.23 13.10
N SER A 211 0.16 -4.85 14.25
CA SER A 211 -0.08 -5.56 15.52
C SER A 211 -1.56 -5.62 15.86
N SER A 212 -2.12 -6.82 15.85
CA SER A 212 -3.53 -7.05 16.14
C SER A 212 -3.79 -8.48 16.58
N ILE A 213 -4.93 -8.68 17.23
CA ILE A 213 -5.38 -10.00 17.69
C ILE A 213 -6.82 -10.23 17.24
N GLU A 214 -7.07 -11.40 16.67
CA GLU A 214 -8.37 -11.82 16.16
C GLU A 214 -8.76 -13.16 16.76
N PHE A 215 -10.03 -13.29 17.15
CA PHE A 215 -10.55 -14.47 17.80
C PHE A 215 -11.55 -15.14 16.87
N ARG A 216 -11.35 -16.43 16.60
CA ARG A 216 -12.24 -17.22 15.74
C ARG A 216 -12.75 -18.43 16.52
N PRO A 217 -14.04 -18.78 16.40
CA PRO A 217 -14.53 -20.03 16.95
C PRO A 217 -13.86 -21.20 16.22
N ASP A 218 -13.34 -22.15 16.99
CA ASP A 218 -12.80 -23.40 16.46
C ASP A 218 -13.67 -24.55 16.95
N ARG A 219 -14.32 -25.25 16.02
CA ARG A 219 -15.22 -26.35 16.35
C ARG A 219 -14.49 -27.68 16.54
N PHE A 220 -13.20 -27.75 16.21
CA PHE A 220 -12.43 -28.98 16.17
C PHE A 220 -11.44 -29.11 17.33
N SER A 221 -11.08 -28.00 17.98
CA SER A 221 -10.22 -27.99 19.16
C SER A 221 -11.01 -27.81 20.46
N ARG A 222 -10.41 -28.25 21.57
CA ARG A 222 -10.83 -27.89 22.92
C ARG A 222 -9.84 -26.87 23.47
N GLY A 223 -10.33 -25.75 23.96
CA GLY A 223 -9.50 -24.70 24.54
C GLY A 223 -9.00 -23.67 23.53
N ILE A 224 -8.06 -22.85 23.99
CA ILE A 224 -7.60 -21.68 23.24
C ILE A 224 -6.26 -22.00 22.60
N THR A 225 -6.19 -21.88 21.27
CA THR A 225 -4.98 -22.13 20.49
C THR A 225 -4.49 -20.81 19.90
N GLU A 226 -3.21 -20.51 20.05
CA GLU A 226 -2.61 -19.27 19.54
C GLU A 226 -1.77 -19.53 18.30
N HIS A 227 -1.87 -18.62 17.34
CA HIS A 227 -1.14 -18.68 16.09
C HIS A 227 -0.55 -17.32 15.76
N TYR A 228 0.75 -17.26 15.53
CA TYR A 228 1.45 -16.03 15.23
C TYR A 228 1.68 -15.93 13.72
N SER A 229 1.15 -14.88 13.08
CA SER A 229 1.32 -14.70 11.63
C SER A 229 2.79 -14.54 11.22
N LYS A 230 3.64 -14.05 12.14
CA LYS A 230 5.10 -13.95 11.90
C LYS A 230 5.74 -15.33 11.72
N ASP A 231 5.23 -16.36 12.41
CA ASP A 231 5.80 -17.71 12.31
C ASP A 231 5.46 -18.30 10.95
N ASP A 232 4.28 -18.00 10.40
CA ASP A 232 3.94 -18.31 9.00
C ASP A 232 4.86 -17.58 8.02
N LEU A 233 5.10 -16.28 8.25
CA LEU A 233 5.99 -15.49 7.41
C LEU A 233 7.42 -16.02 7.45
N LEU A 234 7.90 -16.51 8.59
CA LEU A 234 9.23 -17.10 8.72
C LEU A 234 9.30 -18.49 8.08
N LYS A 235 8.27 -19.32 8.29
CA LYS A 235 8.23 -20.71 7.85
C LYS A 235 7.96 -20.86 6.36
N TYR A 236 7.00 -20.10 5.84
CA TYR A 236 6.58 -20.17 4.44
C TYR A 236 7.14 -19.00 3.62
N GLY A 237 7.85 -18.07 4.26
CA GLY A 237 8.17 -16.78 3.64
C GLY A 237 6.89 -16.00 3.31
N LEU A 238 7.05 -14.90 2.60
CA LEU A 238 5.96 -14.40 1.75
C LEU A 238 6.00 -15.09 0.37
N ILE A 239 6.33 -16.38 0.32
CA ILE A 239 6.67 -17.03 -0.95
C ILE A 239 5.38 -17.25 -1.75
N ARG A 240 5.07 -16.29 -2.62
CA ARG A 240 4.16 -16.45 -3.76
C ARG A 240 4.90 -17.02 -4.96
N ASP A 241 5.89 -17.90 -4.79
CA ASP A 241 6.62 -18.45 -5.94
C ASP A 241 5.77 -19.46 -6.73
N SER A 242 4.79 -18.95 -7.47
CA SER A 242 4.22 -19.63 -8.63
C SER A 242 5.34 -19.80 -9.65
N VAL A 243 5.73 -21.04 -9.94
CA VAL A 243 6.85 -21.36 -10.86
C VAL A 243 6.67 -20.76 -12.27
N LYS A 244 5.47 -20.29 -12.63
CA LYS A 244 5.17 -19.70 -13.94
C LYS A 244 5.41 -18.18 -13.93
N MET A 245 5.95 -17.67 -15.03
CA MET A 245 6.11 -16.23 -15.23
C MET A 245 4.73 -15.66 -15.57
N ASP A 246 4.15 -14.97 -14.59
CA ASP A 246 2.73 -14.64 -14.62
C ASP A 246 2.43 -13.35 -15.39
N THR A 247 3.35 -12.38 -15.45
CA THR A 247 3.16 -11.14 -16.20
C THR A 247 4.15 -11.05 -17.35
N LYS A 248 3.66 -10.94 -18.59
CA LYS A 248 4.54 -10.67 -19.74
C LYS A 248 3.98 -9.59 -20.64
N ILE A 249 4.88 -8.71 -21.07
CA ILE A 249 4.62 -7.71 -22.09
C ILE A 249 5.71 -7.82 -23.14
N PHE A 250 5.30 -7.98 -24.39
CA PHE A 250 6.17 -7.90 -25.54
C PHE A 250 5.70 -6.74 -26.42
N ALA A 251 6.60 -5.85 -26.81
CA ALA A 251 6.30 -4.76 -27.74
C ALA A 251 7.22 -4.86 -28.96
N ASP A 252 6.62 -4.95 -30.14
CA ASP A 252 7.30 -4.74 -31.42
C ASP A 252 7.01 -3.32 -31.89
N VAL A 253 8.06 -2.55 -32.14
CA VAL A 253 7.98 -1.12 -32.43
C VAL A 253 8.76 -0.84 -33.69
N LYS A 254 8.08 -0.32 -34.71
CA LYS A 254 8.69 0.04 -35.99
C LYS A 254 8.52 1.52 -36.22
N PHE A 255 9.63 2.23 -36.33
CA PHE A 255 9.66 3.66 -36.58
C PHE A 255 10.35 3.97 -37.89
N ARG A 256 9.76 4.89 -38.66
CA ARG A 256 10.39 5.56 -39.79
C ARG A 256 10.58 7.02 -39.41
N LEU A 257 11.84 7.40 -39.22
CA LEU A 257 12.23 8.78 -38.99
C LEU A 257 12.36 9.50 -40.34
N LYS A 258 11.66 10.61 -40.50
CA LYS A 258 11.78 11.50 -41.66
C LYS A 258 12.88 12.54 -41.44
N GLU A 259 13.32 13.19 -42.52
CA GLU A 259 14.35 14.22 -42.46
C GLU A 259 13.91 15.46 -41.64
N ASP A 260 12.62 15.79 -41.65
CA ASP A 260 12.05 16.89 -40.86
C ASP A 260 11.99 16.60 -39.35
N GLY A 261 12.27 15.37 -38.93
CA GLY A 261 12.22 14.93 -37.53
C GLY A 261 10.89 14.28 -37.13
N GLU A 262 9.91 14.21 -38.03
CA GLU A 262 8.66 13.48 -37.77
C GLU A 262 8.90 11.97 -37.80
N ILE A 263 8.27 11.24 -36.86
CA ILE A 263 8.36 9.79 -36.79
C ILE A 263 7.00 9.17 -37.07
N ASN A 264 6.96 8.32 -38.11
CA ASN A 264 5.83 7.44 -38.36
C ASN A 264 6.07 6.12 -37.64
N GLY A 265 5.14 5.72 -36.77
CA GLY A 265 5.29 4.55 -35.91
C GLY A 265 4.20 3.52 -36.07
N VAL A 266 4.60 2.25 -36.06
CA VAL A 266 3.70 1.10 -35.88
C VAL A 266 4.12 0.37 -34.62
N ILE A 267 3.20 0.25 -33.66
CA ILE A 267 3.44 -0.39 -32.37
C ILE A 267 2.47 -1.56 -32.23
N GLU A 268 3.00 -2.74 -31.91
CA GLU A 268 2.21 -3.90 -31.48
C GLU A 268 2.62 -4.31 -30.06
N ILE A 269 1.70 -4.22 -29.11
CA ILE A 269 1.89 -4.63 -27.72
C ILE A 269 1.10 -5.91 -27.47
N ARG A 270 1.81 -6.97 -27.09
CA ARG A 270 1.23 -8.25 -26.65
C ARG A 270 1.32 -8.35 -25.14
N LYS A 271 0.18 -8.52 -24.49
CA LYS A 271 0.06 -8.75 -23.04
C LYS A 271 -0.37 -10.20 -22.82
N SER A 272 0.29 -10.90 -21.89
CA SER A 272 -0.08 -12.27 -21.52
C SER A 272 -0.03 -12.50 -20.01
N GLY A 273 -0.69 -13.59 -19.58
CA GLY A 273 -0.88 -13.94 -18.19
C GLY A 273 -1.69 -12.89 -17.40
N TYR A 274 -1.20 -12.51 -16.22
CA TYR A 274 -1.86 -11.59 -15.30
C TYR A 274 -2.07 -10.20 -15.91
N GLU A 275 -1.13 -9.71 -16.71
CA GLU A 275 -1.27 -8.42 -17.40
C GLU A 275 -2.46 -8.43 -18.37
N ALA A 276 -2.63 -9.51 -19.15
CA ALA A 276 -3.77 -9.65 -20.05
C ALA A 276 -5.09 -9.78 -19.26
N LEU A 277 -5.08 -10.52 -18.15
CA LEU A 277 -6.23 -10.66 -17.28
C LEU A 277 -6.66 -9.31 -16.69
N GLN A 278 -5.71 -8.50 -16.19
CA GLN A 278 -6.01 -7.17 -15.65
C GLN A 278 -6.51 -6.22 -16.73
N ALA A 279 -5.86 -6.20 -17.90
CA ALA A 279 -6.32 -5.41 -19.04
C ALA A 279 -7.77 -5.75 -19.44
N ARG A 280 -8.12 -7.04 -19.54
CA ARG A 280 -9.49 -7.50 -19.80
C ARG A 280 -10.48 -7.14 -18.70
N LYS A 281 -10.06 -7.12 -17.44
CA LYS A 281 -10.92 -6.63 -16.33
C LYS A 281 -11.17 -5.13 -16.45
N SER A 282 -10.17 -4.34 -16.84
CA SER A 282 -10.34 -2.90 -17.10
C SER A 282 -11.27 -2.65 -18.28
N LEU A 283 -11.17 -3.43 -19.35
CA LEU A 283 -12.09 -3.40 -20.50
C LEU A 283 -13.56 -3.72 -20.16
N LYS A 284 -13.85 -4.34 -19.02
CA LYS A 284 -15.23 -4.52 -18.54
C LYS A 284 -15.78 -3.27 -17.84
N LYS A 285 -14.90 -2.36 -17.42
CA LYS A 285 -15.25 -1.12 -16.71
C LYS A 285 -15.29 0.09 -17.64
N PHE A 286 -14.48 0.07 -18.70
CA PHE A 286 -14.32 1.15 -19.67
C PHE A 286 -14.63 0.64 -21.08
N SER A 287 -14.99 1.53 -22.00
CA SER A 287 -15.11 1.17 -23.42
C SER A 287 -13.74 0.82 -24.03
N GLU A 288 -13.73 0.11 -25.17
CA GLU A 288 -12.49 -0.22 -25.88
C GLU A 288 -11.71 1.05 -26.29
N GLU A 289 -12.41 2.08 -26.77
CA GLU A 289 -11.79 3.34 -27.14
C GLU A 289 -11.14 4.05 -25.95
N GLU A 290 -11.81 4.09 -24.79
CA GLU A 290 -11.26 4.68 -23.57
C GLU A 290 -10.03 3.91 -23.09
N PHE A 291 -10.08 2.58 -23.13
CA PHE A 291 -8.95 1.73 -22.77
C PHE A 291 -7.74 1.95 -23.68
N LEU A 292 -7.94 2.07 -24.99
CA LEU A 292 -6.85 2.28 -25.94
C LEU A 292 -6.27 3.71 -25.87
N LYS A 293 -7.08 4.72 -25.55
CA LYS A 293 -6.65 6.13 -25.40
C LYS A 293 -5.63 6.28 -24.27
N ASP A 294 -5.85 5.66 -23.12
CA ASP A 294 -5.02 5.82 -21.91
C ASP A 294 -3.53 5.48 -22.12
N GLN A 295 -3.22 4.59 -23.05
CA GLN A 295 -1.86 4.06 -23.25
C GLN A 295 -0.85 5.12 -23.72
N PHE A 296 -1.30 6.14 -24.46
CA PHE A 296 -0.46 7.20 -25.02
C PHE A 296 -1.01 8.62 -24.83
N TYR A 297 -2.17 8.79 -24.18
CA TYR A 297 -2.81 10.11 -24.03
C TYR A 297 -1.95 11.15 -23.29
N GLN A 298 -1.10 10.70 -22.37
CA GLN A 298 -0.15 11.58 -21.68
C GLN A 298 1.01 12.05 -22.58
N LYS A 299 1.17 11.43 -23.75
CA LYS A 299 2.16 11.79 -24.75
C LYS A 299 1.48 12.63 -25.83
N ASN A 300 2.14 13.69 -26.30
CA ASN A 300 1.66 14.53 -27.41
C ASN A 300 1.77 13.81 -28.77
N TRP A 301 1.30 12.56 -28.85
CA TRP A 301 1.40 11.71 -30.04
C TRP A 301 0.06 11.62 -30.73
N THR A 302 0.06 11.69 -32.06
CA THR A 302 -1.15 11.60 -32.86
C THR A 302 -1.43 10.14 -33.20
N VAL A 303 -2.53 9.60 -32.68
CA VAL A 303 -2.99 8.23 -33.01
C VAL A 303 -3.77 8.26 -34.31
N VAL A 304 -3.21 7.69 -35.38
CA VAL A 304 -3.86 7.59 -36.69
C VAL A 304 -4.84 6.42 -36.72
N LYS A 305 -4.44 5.28 -36.14
CA LYS A 305 -5.24 4.06 -36.09
C LYS A 305 -4.93 3.27 -34.83
N GLN A 306 -5.94 2.60 -34.28
CA GLN A 306 -5.79 1.70 -33.15
C GLN A 306 -6.68 0.47 -33.32
N GLU A 307 -6.20 -0.69 -32.84
CA GLU A 307 -6.93 -1.96 -32.92
C GLU A 307 -6.66 -2.81 -31.66
N LEU A 308 -7.69 -3.48 -31.17
CA LEU A 308 -7.63 -4.37 -30.01
C LEU A 308 -8.08 -5.78 -30.39
N LEU A 309 -7.15 -6.75 -30.32
CA LEU A 309 -7.41 -8.14 -30.68
C LEU A 309 -7.44 -9.06 -29.46
N ASN A 310 -8.23 -10.13 -29.56
CA ASN A 310 -8.37 -11.20 -28.55
C ASN A 310 -8.86 -10.73 -27.17
N HIS A 311 -9.56 -9.59 -27.08
CA HIS A 311 -10.05 -9.08 -25.79
C HIS A 311 -11.14 -9.98 -25.17
N LEU A 312 -11.88 -10.73 -26.00
CA LEU A 312 -12.88 -11.72 -25.56
C LEU A 312 -12.32 -13.13 -25.33
N ASP A 313 -11.17 -13.47 -25.91
CA ASP A 313 -10.59 -14.82 -25.85
C ASP A 313 -9.51 -14.89 -24.76
N SER A 314 -9.90 -15.38 -23.58
CA SER A 314 -8.99 -15.49 -22.42
C SER A 314 -7.83 -16.48 -22.60
N SER A 315 -7.89 -17.35 -23.61
CA SER A 315 -6.83 -18.34 -23.90
C SER A 315 -5.67 -17.77 -24.71
N LYS A 316 -5.87 -16.62 -25.36
CA LYS A 316 -4.89 -15.96 -26.22
C LYS A 316 -4.27 -14.74 -25.53
N ASP A 317 -3.14 -14.29 -26.06
CA ASP A 317 -2.55 -13.01 -25.71
C ASP A 317 -3.46 -11.87 -26.16
N LEU A 318 -3.58 -10.85 -25.31
CA LEU A 318 -4.26 -9.60 -25.66
C LEU A 318 -3.30 -8.77 -26.51
N ILE A 319 -3.74 -8.30 -27.68
CA ILE A 319 -2.88 -7.57 -28.60
C ILE A 319 -3.47 -6.17 -28.82
N LEU A 320 -2.65 -5.15 -28.63
CA LEU A 320 -2.96 -3.75 -28.92
C LEU A 320 -2.08 -3.32 -30.08
N LYS A 321 -2.67 -2.75 -31.12
CA LYS A 321 -1.94 -2.21 -32.28
C LYS A 321 -2.23 -0.74 -32.44
N TYR A 322 -1.20 0.02 -32.78
CA TYR A 322 -1.27 1.46 -32.99
C TYR A 322 -0.46 1.87 -34.22
N GLU A 323 -1.03 2.76 -35.02
CA GLU A 323 -0.33 3.55 -36.02
C GLU A 323 -0.30 5.00 -35.53
N LEU A 324 0.89 5.58 -35.40
CA LEU A 324 1.14 6.85 -34.75
C LEU A 324 1.97 7.79 -35.63
N ILE A 325 1.74 9.09 -35.44
CA ILE A 325 2.63 10.16 -35.89
C ILE A 325 3.14 10.88 -34.64
N ILE A 326 4.46 10.92 -34.49
CA ILE A 326 5.13 11.51 -33.33
C ILE A 326 5.90 12.73 -33.82
N GLN A 327 5.58 13.89 -33.25
CA GLN A 327 6.24 15.17 -33.47
C GLN A 327 6.96 15.58 -32.17
N ASP A 328 7.92 16.50 -32.27
CA ASP A 328 8.65 17.13 -31.15
C ASP A 328 9.43 16.18 -30.22
N HIS A 329 9.60 14.91 -30.59
CA HIS A 329 10.40 13.94 -29.83
C HIS A 329 11.87 13.91 -30.24
N VAL A 330 12.21 14.61 -31.33
CA VAL A 330 13.53 14.65 -31.93
C VAL A 330 14.13 16.03 -31.74
N GLN A 331 15.39 16.09 -31.30
CA GLN A 331 16.16 17.33 -31.32
C GLN A 331 17.02 17.34 -32.60
N LYS A 332 16.89 18.39 -33.41
CA LYS A 332 17.59 18.50 -34.69
C LYS A 332 18.47 19.76 -34.73
N THR A 333 19.64 19.60 -35.32
CA THR A 333 20.57 20.67 -35.71
C THR A 333 20.85 20.55 -37.21
N ASP A 334 21.67 21.43 -37.78
CA ASP A 334 22.00 21.40 -39.21
C ASP A 334 22.66 20.07 -39.64
N ASP A 335 23.50 19.51 -38.76
CA ASP A 335 24.32 18.31 -39.05
C ASP A 335 23.86 17.04 -38.33
N PHE A 336 23.11 17.17 -37.22
CA PHE A 336 22.78 16.05 -36.35
C PHE A 336 21.30 15.96 -35.99
N ILE A 337 20.82 14.72 -35.86
CA ILE A 337 19.53 14.38 -35.28
C ILE A 337 19.77 13.54 -34.02
N TYR A 338 19.14 13.94 -32.91
CA TYR A 338 19.18 13.26 -31.63
C TYR A 338 17.79 12.69 -31.29
N LEU A 339 17.72 11.38 -31.07
CA LEU A 339 16.49 10.65 -30.81
C LEU A 339 16.66 9.76 -29.58
N ASN A 340 15.75 9.84 -28.60
CA ASN A 340 15.65 8.79 -27.59
C ASN A 340 14.91 7.57 -28.18
N PRO A 341 15.57 6.40 -28.35
CA PRO A 341 14.95 5.25 -29.01
C PRO A 341 14.05 4.41 -28.07
N TYR A 342 14.03 4.69 -26.76
CA TYR A 342 13.24 3.96 -25.76
C TYR A 342 11.82 4.53 -25.59
N LEU A 343 11.10 4.69 -26.71
CA LEU A 343 9.83 5.42 -26.80
C LEU A 343 8.63 4.78 -26.07
N VAL A 344 8.62 3.46 -25.91
CA VAL A 344 7.46 2.68 -25.43
C VAL A 344 7.80 1.90 -24.17
N LEU A 345 6.86 1.81 -23.21
CA LEU A 345 7.08 1.17 -21.89
C LEU A 345 8.32 1.73 -21.16
N GLN A 346 8.53 3.04 -21.27
CA GLN A 346 9.58 3.76 -20.56
C GLN A 346 9.10 4.11 -19.14
N GLU A 347 9.95 3.85 -18.16
CA GLU A 347 9.82 4.44 -16.83
C GLU A 347 10.41 5.86 -16.88
N GLU A 348 9.57 6.88 -16.77
CA GLU A 348 10.03 8.30 -16.78
C GLU A 348 10.85 8.66 -15.54
N SER A 349 10.59 7.97 -14.43
CA SER A 349 11.32 8.13 -13.18
C SER A 349 11.37 6.79 -12.44
N ASN A 350 12.27 6.72 -11.45
CA ASN A 350 12.37 5.54 -10.61
C ASN A 350 11.03 5.34 -9.85
N PRO A 351 10.34 4.19 -10.00
CA PRO A 351 9.10 3.92 -9.27
C PRO A 351 9.33 3.84 -7.75
N PHE A 352 10.58 3.66 -7.31
CA PHE A 352 10.97 3.48 -5.93
C PHE A 352 11.63 4.74 -5.36
N LYS A 353 10.79 5.69 -4.90
CA LYS A 353 11.22 7.01 -4.43
C LYS A 353 11.87 7.02 -3.04
N SER A 354 11.46 6.12 -2.15
CA SER A 354 12.00 6.06 -0.77
C SER A 354 13.45 5.58 -0.76
N GLU A 355 14.29 6.12 0.13
CA GLU A 355 15.70 5.68 0.29
C GLU A 355 15.81 4.35 1.03
N THR A 356 15.01 4.21 2.08
CA THR A 356 14.97 3.03 2.93
C THR A 356 13.54 2.52 3.02
N ARG A 357 13.40 1.25 3.43
CA ARG A 357 12.11 0.65 3.75
C ARG A 357 12.15 -0.06 5.08
N ILE A 358 11.01 -0.07 5.75
CA ILE A 358 10.76 -0.88 6.94
C ILE A 358 10.17 -2.23 6.53
N TYR A 359 9.24 -2.23 5.56
CA TYR A 359 8.56 -3.45 5.13
C TYR A 359 9.12 -3.97 3.79
N PRO A 360 8.98 -5.28 3.53
CA PRO A 360 9.27 -5.82 2.21
C PRO A 360 8.49 -5.13 1.10
N LEU A 361 9.01 -5.22 -0.12
CA LEU A 361 8.36 -4.77 -1.34
C LEU A 361 7.80 -5.97 -2.09
N ASP A 362 6.49 -5.96 -2.36
CA ASP A 362 5.73 -6.93 -3.15
C ASP A 362 5.55 -6.43 -4.59
N MET A 363 6.20 -7.10 -5.54
CA MET A 363 6.06 -6.86 -6.98
C MET A 363 4.73 -7.40 -7.54
N GLY A 364 3.96 -8.13 -6.72
CA GLY A 364 2.68 -8.74 -7.06
C GLY A 364 2.79 -10.01 -7.90
N SER A 365 3.69 -10.01 -8.89
CA SER A 365 3.95 -11.17 -9.77
C SER A 365 5.36 -11.10 -10.37
N ARG A 366 5.85 -12.23 -10.88
CA ARG A 366 7.03 -12.24 -11.74
C ARG A 366 6.70 -11.58 -13.06
N MET A 367 7.59 -10.72 -13.54
CA MET A 367 7.36 -10.00 -14.79
C MET A 367 8.51 -10.15 -15.78
N ALA A 368 8.16 -10.15 -17.06
CA ALA A 368 9.10 -9.85 -18.13
C ALA A 368 8.52 -8.81 -19.09
N ARG A 369 9.33 -7.82 -19.42
CA ARG A 369 9.05 -6.82 -20.45
C ARG A 369 10.13 -6.90 -21.50
N THR A 370 9.76 -7.14 -22.75
CA THR A 370 10.65 -7.10 -23.89
C THR A 370 10.12 -6.08 -24.88
N VAL A 371 10.97 -5.14 -25.26
CA VAL A 371 10.71 -4.16 -26.32
C VAL A 371 11.75 -4.40 -27.41
N VAL A 372 11.29 -4.61 -28.63
CA VAL A 372 12.10 -4.65 -29.83
C VAL A 372 11.72 -3.44 -30.67
N THR A 373 12.70 -2.59 -30.95
CA THR A 373 12.50 -1.36 -31.71
C THR A 373 13.37 -1.41 -32.96
N SER A 374 12.76 -1.24 -34.13
CA SER A 374 13.46 -1.01 -35.39
C SER A 374 13.23 0.41 -35.85
N ILE A 375 14.30 1.15 -36.12
CA ILE A 375 14.25 2.53 -36.61
C ILE A 375 14.90 2.58 -37.98
N GLU A 376 14.13 2.92 -39.01
CA GLU A 376 14.64 3.15 -40.36
C GLU A 376 15.43 4.46 -40.39
N ILE A 377 16.65 4.41 -40.92
CA ILE A 377 17.56 5.56 -40.99
C ILE A 377 17.06 6.49 -42.11
N PRO A 378 16.85 7.80 -41.85
CA PRO A 378 16.41 8.74 -42.87
C PRO A 378 17.43 8.87 -44.00
N GLU A 379 16.94 9.13 -45.21
CA GLU A 379 17.81 9.38 -46.37
C GLU A 379 18.77 10.54 -46.09
N GLY A 380 20.02 10.40 -46.56
CA GLY A 380 21.06 11.41 -46.33
C GLY A 380 21.71 11.39 -44.94
N TYR A 381 21.33 10.46 -44.05
CA TYR A 381 21.98 10.32 -42.73
C TYR A 381 22.72 8.99 -42.57
N LYS A 382 23.66 8.97 -41.63
CA LYS A 382 24.31 7.77 -41.08
C LYS A 382 24.27 7.80 -39.56
N ILE A 383 24.47 6.67 -38.91
CA ILE A 383 24.61 6.62 -37.45
C ILE A 383 25.99 7.14 -37.05
N ASP A 384 26.01 8.07 -36.09
CA ASP A 384 27.23 8.59 -35.47
C ASP A 384 27.47 7.92 -34.12
N GLU A 385 26.42 7.80 -33.30
CA GLU A 385 26.49 7.15 -31.99
C GLU A 385 25.28 6.25 -31.73
N LEU A 386 25.55 5.01 -31.27
CA LEU A 386 24.55 4.05 -30.81
C LEU A 386 24.51 4.02 -29.27
N PRO A 387 23.33 3.81 -28.67
CA PRO A 387 23.25 3.47 -27.26
C PRO A 387 24.08 2.23 -26.95
N LYS A 388 24.92 2.30 -25.92
CA LYS A 388 25.82 1.19 -25.58
C LYS A 388 25.05 -0.04 -25.10
N SER A 389 25.54 -1.24 -25.35
CA SER A 389 24.93 -2.42 -24.72
C SER A 389 25.16 -2.40 -23.20
N MET A 390 24.17 -2.84 -22.43
CA MET A 390 24.25 -2.88 -20.98
C MET A 390 23.55 -4.12 -20.43
N VAL A 391 24.17 -4.74 -19.42
CA VAL A 391 23.59 -5.82 -18.63
C VAL A 391 23.66 -5.44 -17.16
N ILE A 392 22.52 -5.51 -16.46
CA ILE A 392 22.43 -5.34 -15.02
C ILE A 392 21.74 -6.57 -14.45
N ALA A 393 22.29 -7.15 -13.39
CA ALA A 393 21.68 -8.28 -12.71
C ALA A 393 21.83 -8.13 -11.20
N LEU A 394 20.75 -8.39 -10.47
CA LEU A 394 20.79 -8.59 -9.03
C LEU A 394 21.25 -10.03 -8.71
N PRO A 395 21.71 -10.29 -7.46
CA PRO A 395 22.08 -11.62 -7.02
C PRO A 395 21.02 -12.68 -7.36
N ASN A 396 21.47 -13.89 -7.68
CA ASN A 396 20.61 -15.01 -8.09
C ASN A 396 19.67 -14.71 -9.28
N LYS A 397 19.95 -13.66 -10.06
CA LYS A 397 19.10 -13.19 -11.16
C LYS A 397 17.67 -12.85 -10.69
N HIS A 398 17.52 -12.37 -9.45
CA HIS A 398 16.24 -11.91 -8.91
C HIS A 398 15.61 -10.80 -9.77
N ALA A 399 16.45 -9.93 -10.32
CA ALA A 399 16.09 -8.97 -11.37
C ALA A 399 17.23 -8.92 -12.40
N THR A 400 16.87 -8.77 -13.68
CA THR A 400 17.83 -8.62 -14.78
C THR A 400 17.33 -7.61 -15.78
N PHE A 401 18.22 -6.77 -16.27
CA PHE A 401 18.00 -5.84 -17.37
C PHE A 401 19.08 -6.04 -18.42
N TYR A 402 18.67 -6.07 -19.67
CA TYR A 402 19.54 -6.25 -20.82
C TYR A 402 19.10 -5.31 -21.94
N THR A 403 20.03 -4.56 -22.50
CA THR A 403 19.79 -3.81 -23.73
C THR A 403 20.97 -3.92 -24.68
N GLN A 404 20.68 -3.99 -25.97
CA GLN A 404 21.64 -3.97 -27.05
C GLN A 404 21.08 -3.18 -28.24
N ALA A 405 21.95 -2.46 -28.92
CA ALA A 405 21.67 -1.79 -30.18
C ALA A 405 22.61 -2.31 -31.27
N SER A 406 22.09 -2.52 -32.47
CA SER A 406 22.88 -2.92 -33.64
C SER A 406 22.33 -2.26 -34.90
N ILE A 407 23.18 -2.16 -35.93
CA ILE A 407 22.78 -1.68 -37.25
C ILE A 407 22.73 -2.89 -38.18
N VAL A 408 21.61 -3.08 -38.86
CA VAL A 408 21.45 -4.13 -39.88
C VAL A 408 20.82 -3.49 -41.12
N GLY A 409 21.58 -3.42 -42.20
CA GLY A 409 21.17 -2.72 -43.41
C GLY A 409 20.97 -1.22 -43.15
N ASN A 410 19.80 -0.69 -43.51
CA ASN A 410 19.43 0.73 -43.31
C ASN A 410 18.57 0.94 -42.05
N SER A 411 18.72 0.10 -41.03
CA SER A 411 17.92 0.21 -39.80
C SER A 411 18.74 -0.06 -38.55
N VAL A 412 18.38 0.66 -37.48
CA VAL A 412 18.86 0.43 -36.12
C VAL A 412 17.89 -0.50 -35.41
N TYR A 413 18.40 -1.60 -34.86
CA TYR A 413 17.65 -2.54 -34.05
C TYR A 413 18.07 -2.40 -32.60
N LEU A 414 17.11 -2.10 -31.73
CA LEU A 414 17.29 -2.00 -30.29
C LEU A 414 16.43 -3.07 -29.62
N THR A 415 17.06 -3.91 -28.81
CA THR A 415 16.35 -4.82 -27.91
C THR A 415 16.53 -4.35 -26.48
N CYS A 416 15.44 -4.30 -25.72
CA CYS A 416 15.44 -3.99 -24.30
C CYS A 416 14.60 -5.05 -23.58
N THR A 417 15.21 -5.80 -22.65
CA THR A 417 14.54 -6.82 -21.85
C THR A 417 14.77 -6.59 -20.37
N MET A 418 13.68 -6.46 -19.61
CA MET A 418 13.68 -6.45 -18.15
C MET A 418 12.93 -7.68 -17.63
N LYS A 419 13.50 -8.38 -16.64
CA LYS A 419 12.85 -9.48 -15.95
C LYS A 419 12.98 -9.31 -14.45
N ILE A 420 11.88 -9.49 -13.73
CA ILE A 420 11.86 -9.58 -12.27
C ILE A 420 11.32 -10.97 -11.92
N ASN A 421 12.21 -11.82 -11.41
CA ASN A 421 11.93 -13.22 -11.11
C ASN A 421 11.55 -13.43 -9.64
N LYS A 422 11.91 -12.49 -8.76
CA LYS A 422 11.53 -12.51 -7.35
C LYS A 422 10.31 -11.63 -7.12
N ILE A 423 9.30 -12.15 -6.42
CA ILE A 423 8.07 -11.39 -6.17
C ILE A 423 8.24 -10.47 -4.96
N ILE A 424 9.00 -10.90 -3.95
CA ILE A 424 9.15 -10.13 -2.71
C ILE A 424 10.62 -9.86 -2.41
N PHE A 425 10.93 -8.58 -2.29
CA PHE A 425 12.25 -8.07 -1.90
C PHE A 425 12.18 -7.59 -0.46
N ASN A 426 13.00 -8.16 0.42
CA ASN A 426 13.04 -7.75 1.82
C ASN A 426 13.63 -6.33 1.96
N ALA A 427 13.42 -5.68 3.11
CA ALA A 427 13.89 -4.32 3.37
C ALA A 427 15.40 -4.14 3.12
N ASN A 428 16.21 -5.16 3.41
CA ASN A 428 17.66 -5.15 3.16
C ASN A 428 18.05 -5.31 1.68
N GLU A 429 17.19 -5.87 0.83
CA GLU A 429 17.41 -6.01 -0.62
C GLU A 429 16.92 -4.79 -1.39
N TYR A 430 16.08 -3.96 -0.78
CA TYR A 430 15.46 -2.80 -1.42
C TYR A 430 16.46 -1.78 -2.00
N PRO A 431 17.56 -1.41 -1.33
CA PRO A 431 18.51 -0.44 -1.90
C PRO A 431 19.08 -0.89 -3.24
N ALA A 432 19.42 -2.18 -3.38
CA ALA A 432 19.92 -2.73 -4.63
C ALA A 432 18.85 -2.75 -5.73
N LEU A 433 17.59 -3.03 -5.37
CA LEU A 433 16.47 -2.95 -6.31
C LEU A 433 16.21 -1.52 -6.77
N ARG A 434 16.28 -0.54 -5.87
CA ARG A 434 16.14 0.87 -6.21
C ARG A 434 17.23 1.30 -7.19
N GLU A 435 18.50 0.98 -6.88
CA GLU A 435 19.63 1.28 -7.75
C GLU A 435 19.50 0.61 -9.13
N PHE A 436 18.99 -0.62 -9.18
CA PHE A 436 18.69 -1.32 -10.42
C PHE A 436 17.74 -0.51 -11.33
N PHE A 437 16.64 0.03 -10.78
CA PHE A 437 15.73 0.88 -11.55
C PHE A 437 16.32 2.25 -11.89
N GLU A 438 17.12 2.84 -10.99
CA GLU A 438 17.83 4.10 -11.23
C GLU A 438 18.71 4.00 -12.48
N ARG A 439 19.51 2.92 -12.57
CA ARG A 439 20.38 2.65 -13.72
C ARG A 439 19.59 2.38 -15.00
N ILE A 440 18.41 1.75 -14.91
CA ILE A 440 17.52 1.56 -16.07
C ILE A 440 16.98 2.89 -16.59
N VAL A 441 16.52 3.77 -15.70
CA VAL A 441 16.00 5.09 -16.09
C VAL A 441 17.10 5.91 -16.76
N ALA A 442 18.30 5.96 -16.17
CA ALA A 442 19.46 6.62 -16.76
C ALA A 442 19.85 5.99 -18.11
N LYS A 443 19.75 4.66 -18.25
CA LYS A 443 20.03 3.99 -19.52
C LYS A 443 19.00 4.37 -20.59
N LYS A 444 17.72 4.42 -20.22
CA LYS A 444 16.63 4.79 -21.12
C LYS A 444 16.58 6.29 -21.45
N SER A 445 17.47 7.11 -20.90
CA SER A 445 17.65 8.51 -21.32
C SER A 445 18.79 8.71 -22.33
N GLU A 446 19.53 7.65 -22.70
CA GLU A 446 20.55 7.73 -23.75
C GLU A 446 19.93 8.00 -25.12
N LEU A 447 20.65 8.78 -25.92
CA LEU A 447 20.23 9.21 -27.25
C LEU A 447 20.91 8.37 -28.33
N LEU A 448 20.18 8.12 -29.41
CA LEU A 448 20.68 7.68 -30.70
C LEU A 448 20.99 8.92 -31.55
N VAL A 449 22.20 8.99 -32.09
CA VAL A 449 22.68 10.16 -32.85
C VAL A 449 22.87 9.80 -34.31
N PHE A 450 22.21 10.56 -35.18
CA PHE A 450 22.39 10.51 -36.62
C PHE A 450 23.18 11.72 -37.08
N LYS A 451 24.07 11.53 -38.05
CA LYS A 451 24.86 12.58 -38.69
C LYS A 451 24.55 12.63 -40.18
N LYS A 452 24.38 13.84 -40.71
CA LYS A 452 24.19 14.08 -42.14
C LYS A 452 25.44 13.61 -42.92
N LYS A 453 25.23 12.95 -44.06
CA LYS A 453 26.29 12.33 -44.87
C LYS A 453 27.17 13.35 -45.56
#